data_AF-A0A1G2ZHU9-F1
#
_entry.id   AF-A0A1G2ZHU9-F1
#
_cell.length_a   1.000
_cell.length_b   1.000
_cell.length_c   1.000
_cell.angle_alpha   90.00
_cell.angle_beta   90.00
_cell.angle_gamma   90.00
#
_symmetry.space_group_name_H-M   'P 1'
#
loop_
_entity.id
_entity.type
_entity.pdbx_description
1 polymer ?
#
loop_
_entity_poly.entity_id
_entity_poly.type
_entity_poly.pdbx_seq_one_letter_code
_entity_poly.pdbx_strand_id
1 'polypeptide(L)'
;MDMVHPVRNFMETERDNRTTSCASKSKGNGFTPLEIPSVAGLPSKSVFHFPLLKSLTGFTLVELLVTIIIVGILSSIAIAMQGGALTTAKKKQCSGNLQNLYKGLFTYVALYGGARQSPPSEIGSELWVKLCTDPTDVLEQDNAGKDAEILQCPVQNDKKGPDYRGPNVAFSKMKKYVGCDIDSNHGENKGGYALSRSGATTELTGDDWQKVLDETLFNTIVSNQEKEKSPQSEEELQKELKRAEEKLSAKLNVLKYEIGRMKKATSELEESTDDERAISKISEIAEDMVKAMENVKKAKEEVADIKEGLGGNPKKIIVTQKMKANQKDAAGFLRQITSHEATWQRVDEDGNGVKDYYTFDVAGLHYHTNMLGNKLQYIDIKFAKADPSVTNWDANAKCEPMNGYYFKAMVRGGDGANYNKNLAVRAVGPIKVGTPIANPDRYGFCAYPAEYGKTGVMTFIVNQAGVRYQKDTGGKNIDQWPCEEDKDPTADGWKVVD
;
A
#
# COMPACT_ATOMS: atom_id res chain seq x y z
N MET A 1 22.33 -29.25 36.62
CA MET A 1 23.34 -29.84 35.70
C MET A 1 23.34 -28.97 34.47
N ASP A 2 24.08 -27.89 34.58
CA ASP A 2 24.17 -26.84 33.58
C ASP A 2 25.12 -27.27 32.47
N MET A 3 24.73 -27.09 31.21
CA MET A 3 25.68 -27.13 30.10
C MET A 3 25.49 -25.89 29.23
N VAL A 4 26.20 -24.85 29.65
CA VAL A 4 26.53 -23.68 28.84
C VAL A 4 27.47 -24.12 27.71
N HIS A 5 27.19 -23.71 26.47
CA HIS A 5 28.18 -23.70 25.40
C HIS A 5 28.44 -22.27 24.89
N PRO A 6 29.71 -21.92 24.59
CA PRO A 6 30.12 -20.52 24.53
C PRO A 6 30.09 -19.90 23.13
N VAL A 7 29.84 -18.59 23.10
CA VAL A 7 30.06 -17.72 21.94
C VAL A 7 31.55 -17.68 21.61
N ARG A 8 31.90 -17.83 20.32
CA ARG A 8 33.24 -17.52 19.81
C ARG A 8 33.20 -16.23 18.99
N ASN A 9 33.90 -15.22 19.49
CA ASN A 9 34.30 -14.05 18.71
C ASN A 9 35.17 -14.49 17.54
N PHE A 10 34.99 -13.85 16.38
CA PHE A 10 35.99 -13.86 15.31
C PHE A 10 36.32 -12.41 14.95
N MET A 11 37.62 -12.09 14.93
CA MET A 11 38.15 -10.74 14.77
C MET A 11 38.07 -10.27 13.31
N GLU A 12 38.22 -8.96 13.13
CA GLU A 12 38.27 -8.30 11.83
C GLU A 12 39.39 -8.81 10.93
N THR A 13 39.15 -8.75 9.62
CA THR A 13 40.20 -8.48 8.64
C THR A 13 39.73 -7.33 7.77
N GLU A 14 40.25 -6.14 8.04
CA GLU A 14 40.08 -4.96 7.19
C GLU A 14 40.56 -5.26 5.77
N ARG A 15 39.87 -4.69 4.78
CA ARG A 15 40.39 -4.64 3.41
C ARG A 15 40.21 -3.24 2.86
N ASP A 16 41.27 -2.45 3.01
CA ASP A 16 41.45 -1.15 2.36
C ASP A 16 41.03 -1.22 0.89
N ASN A 17 40.18 -0.28 0.46
CA ASN A 17 40.07 0.04 -0.95
C ASN A 17 39.87 1.54 -1.12
N ARG A 18 40.97 2.23 -1.43
CA ARG A 18 40.98 3.67 -1.71
C ARG A 18 40.49 3.93 -3.12
N THR A 19 39.42 4.70 -3.26
CA THR A 19 39.14 5.45 -4.50
C THR A 19 38.96 6.92 -4.18
N THR A 20 39.79 7.74 -4.81
CA THR A 20 39.93 9.19 -4.59
C THR A 20 38.75 9.98 -5.17
N SER A 21 38.23 10.93 -4.39
CA SER A 21 37.36 12.02 -4.88
C SER A 21 38.18 13.27 -5.22
N CYS A 22 37.73 14.04 -6.22
CA CYS A 22 38.37 15.29 -6.68
C CYS A 22 37.46 16.52 -6.53
N ALA A 23 37.68 17.27 -5.44
CA ALA A 23 37.71 18.73 -5.28
C ALA A 23 36.75 19.70 -6.04
N SER A 24 36.06 20.58 -5.26
CA SER A 24 35.87 22.04 -5.47
C SER A 24 34.95 22.61 -4.34
N LYS A 25 35.30 23.44 -3.36
CA LYS A 25 36.09 24.69 -3.19
C LYS A 25 35.28 26.01 -3.32
N SER A 26 34.71 26.49 -2.21
CA SER A 26 34.20 27.87 -1.95
C SER A 26 33.64 27.91 -0.51
N LYS A 27 33.73 28.95 0.35
CA LYS A 27 34.52 30.20 0.48
C LYS A 27 34.59 30.52 2.00
N GLY A 28 35.43 31.47 2.47
CA GLY A 28 35.77 31.59 3.90
C GLY A 28 35.41 32.90 4.64
N ASN A 29 35.33 32.75 5.97
CA ASN A 29 35.60 33.68 7.09
C ASN A 29 35.54 32.84 8.39
N GLY A 30 36.17 33.17 9.53
CA GLY A 30 37.16 34.21 9.84
C GLY A 30 37.26 34.44 11.36
N PHE A 31 38.48 34.50 11.93
CA PHE A 31 38.80 34.63 13.40
C PHE A 31 38.38 33.40 14.26
N THR A 32 39.13 32.90 15.26
CA THR A 32 40.50 33.12 15.81
C THR A 32 41.13 31.76 16.19
N PRO A 33 42.47 31.64 16.32
CA PRO A 33 43.11 30.40 16.79
C PRO A 33 43.23 30.34 18.31
N LEU A 34 42.94 29.16 18.89
CA LEU A 34 43.35 28.79 20.25
C LEU A 34 44.77 28.21 20.23
N GLU A 35 45.57 28.57 21.24
CA GLU A 35 46.94 28.05 21.40
C GLU A 35 46.93 26.56 21.77
N ILE A 36 47.88 25.79 21.18
CA ILE A 36 48.14 24.39 21.53
C ILE A 36 49.65 24.29 21.84
N PRO A 37 50.07 23.66 22.97
CA PRO A 37 51.46 23.65 23.37
C PRO A 37 52.36 22.81 22.45
N SER A 38 53.63 23.22 22.39
CA SER A 38 54.69 22.60 21.60
C SER A 38 54.91 21.12 21.97
N VAL A 39 54.77 20.22 20.98
CA VAL A 39 55.27 18.85 21.06
C VAL A 39 56.48 18.73 20.13
N ALA A 40 57.66 18.62 20.72
CA ALA A 40 58.92 18.50 20.00
C ALA A 40 59.19 17.06 19.55
N GLY A 41 59.72 16.90 18.33
CA GLY A 41 60.59 15.77 18.00
C GLY A 41 60.00 14.63 17.16
N LEU A 42 59.85 14.84 15.86
CA LEU A 42 60.02 13.79 14.85
C LEU A 42 60.83 14.32 13.64
N PRO A 43 61.74 13.52 13.06
CA PRO A 43 62.70 14.01 12.08
C PRO A 43 62.12 14.20 10.66
N SER A 44 62.54 15.30 10.03
CA SER A 44 62.27 15.65 8.63
C SER A 44 62.77 14.59 7.64
N LYS A 45 61.91 14.20 6.66
CA LYS A 45 62.24 13.91 5.24
C LYS A 45 61.03 13.44 4.42
N SER A 46 60.38 14.36 3.70
CA SER A 46 59.99 14.20 2.27
C SER A 46 59.05 15.34 1.86
N VAL A 47 59.55 16.28 1.05
CA VAL A 47 58.75 17.41 0.56
C VAL A 47 57.97 16.99 -0.70
N PHE A 48 56.69 16.67 -0.54
CA PHE A 48 55.76 16.69 -1.68
C PHE A 48 55.12 18.08 -1.77
N HIS A 49 55.66 18.92 -2.65
CA HIS A 49 55.03 20.18 -3.04
C HIS A 49 53.77 19.88 -3.85
N PHE A 50 52.60 19.87 -3.20
CA PHE A 50 51.34 20.09 -3.90
C PHE A 50 51.21 21.59 -4.20
N PRO A 51 51.12 22.02 -5.47
CA PRO A 51 50.94 23.43 -5.79
C PRO A 51 49.55 23.88 -5.33
N LEU A 52 49.52 24.85 -4.40
CA LEU A 52 48.26 25.52 -4.04
C LEU A 52 47.64 26.14 -5.29
N LEU A 53 46.44 25.67 -5.65
CA LEU A 53 45.59 26.32 -6.65
C LEU A 53 45.25 27.74 -6.17
N LYS A 54 45.91 28.71 -6.80
CA LYS A 54 45.75 30.16 -6.63
C LYS A 54 44.36 30.64 -7.11
N SER A 55 44.15 31.94 -6.94
CA SER A 55 42.91 32.70 -7.11
C SER A 55 42.10 32.43 -8.39
N LEU A 56 40.78 32.57 -8.24
CA LEU A 56 39.79 32.72 -9.31
C LEU A 56 40.14 33.90 -10.24
N THR A 57 40.91 33.66 -11.29
CA THR A 57 40.82 34.42 -12.55
C THR A 57 39.65 33.84 -13.36
N GLY A 58 38.83 34.70 -13.96
CA GLY A 58 37.59 34.27 -14.61
C GLY A 58 37.80 33.23 -15.71
N PHE A 59 36.90 32.24 -15.78
CA PHE A 59 36.86 31.25 -16.86
C PHE A 59 36.92 31.95 -18.22
N THR A 60 37.89 31.55 -19.04
CA THR A 60 37.99 32.11 -20.38
C THR A 60 36.89 31.51 -21.25
N LEU A 61 36.36 32.30 -22.21
CA LEU A 61 35.34 31.80 -23.15
C LEU A 61 35.83 30.57 -23.92
N VAL A 62 37.13 30.51 -24.21
CA VAL A 62 37.81 29.38 -24.87
C VAL A 62 37.74 28.11 -24.02
N GLU A 63 37.98 28.20 -22.71
CA GLU A 63 37.96 27.06 -21.78
C GLU A 63 36.54 26.45 -21.63
N LEU A 64 35.52 27.31 -21.54
CA LEU A 64 34.12 26.88 -21.57
C LEU A 64 33.76 26.23 -22.91
N LEU A 65 34.18 26.84 -24.03
CA LEU A 65 33.92 26.35 -25.39
C LEU A 65 34.58 24.99 -25.66
N VAL A 66 35.82 24.78 -25.21
CA VAL A 66 36.50 23.48 -25.30
C VAL A 66 35.79 22.44 -24.44
N THR A 67 35.31 22.80 -23.26
CA THR A 67 34.60 21.86 -22.37
C THR A 67 33.28 21.40 -22.97
N ILE A 68 32.45 22.29 -23.52
CA ILE A 68 31.20 21.88 -24.17
C ILE A 68 31.43 21.04 -25.44
N ILE A 69 32.53 21.27 -26.18
CA ILE A 69 32.92 20.43 -27.32
C ILE A 69 33.32 19.02 -26.84
N ILE A 70 34.17 18.92 -25.81
CA ILE A 70 34.59 17.62 -25.26
C ILE A 70 33.39 16.85 -24.71
N VAL A 71 32.52 17.51 -23.93
CA VAL A 71 31.29 16.89 -23.41
C VAL A 71 30.34 16.48 -24.53
N GLY A 72 30.20 17.29 -25.60
CA GLY A 72 29.38 16.94 -26.77
C GLY A 72 29.91 15.70 -27.52
N ILE A 73 31.23 15.63 -27.75
CA ILE A 73 31.87 14.48 -28.39
C ILE A 73 31.68 13.22 -27.53
N LEU A 74 32.01 13.28 -26.23
CA LEU A 74 31.84 12.15 -25.32
C LEU A 74 30.37 11.69 -25.20
N SER A 75 29.42 12.62 -25.16
CA SER A 75 27.98 12.30 -25.08
C SER A 75 27.48 11.61 -26.35
N SER A 76 27.93 12.06 -27.54
CA SER A 76 27.51 11.45 -28.81
C SER A 76 27.99 10.01 -28.97
N ILE A 77 29.20 9.69 -28.50
CA ILE A 77 29.73 8.32 -28.47
C ILE A 77 28.97 7.47 -27.45
N ALA A 78 28.71 8.00 -26.24
CA ALA A 78 28.03 7.26 -25.18
C ALA A 78 26.60 6.83 -25.57
N ILE A 79 25.83 7.70 -26.21
CA ILE A 79 24.44 7.41 -26.65
C ILE A 79 24.43 6.27 -27.67
N ALA A 80 25.37 6.24 -28.62
CA ALA A 80 25.44 5.20 -29.65
C ALA A 80 25.70 3.78 -29.09
N MET A 81 26.31 3.67 -27.90
CA MET A 81 26.66 2.39 -27.29
C MET A 81 25.53 1.77 -26.42
N GLN A 82 24.46 2.51 -26.11
CA GLN A 82 23.52 2.14 -25.04
C GLN A 82 22.21 1.46 -25.50
N GLY A 83 21.93 1.40 -26.81
CA GLY A 83 20.66 0.86 -27.33
C GLY A 83 20.33 -0.58 -26.91
N GLY A 84 21.34 -1.46 -26.82
CA GLY A 84 21.18 -2.84 -26.34
C GLY A 84 20.98 -2.97 -24.83
N ALA A 85 21.57 -2.07 -24.03
CA ALA A 85 21.44 -2.07 -22.58
C ALA A 85 20.03 -1.61 -22.16
N LEU A 86 19.52 -0.56 -22.80
CA LEU A 86 18.18 -0.01 -22.52
C LEU A 86 17.06 -1.00 -22.88
N THR A 87 17.17 -1.70 -24.00
CA THR A 87 16.19 -2.74 -24.39
C THR A 87 16.23 -3.94 -23.43
N THR A 88 17.41 -4.34 -22.97
CA THR A 88 17.56 -5.39 -21.93
C THR A 88 16.94 -4.99 -20.60
N ALA A 89 17.16 -3.74 -20.15
CA ALA A 89 16.55 -3.21 -18.93
C ALA A 89 15.01 -3.13 -19.03
N LYS A 90 14.47 -2.64 -20.16
CA LYS A 90 13.03 -2.63 -20.46
C LYS A 90 12.44 -4.06 -20.47
N LYS A 91 13.11 -5.02 -21.09
CA LYS A 91 12.71 -6.44 -21.06
C LYS A 91 12.66 -6.96 -19.62
N LYS A 92 13.66 -6.60 -18.79
CA LYS A 92 13.71 -7.01 -17.38
C LYS A 92 12.61 -6.37 -16.54
N GLN A 93 12.13 -5.18 -16.90
CA GLN A 93 10.97 -4.54 -16.27
C GLN A 93 9.67 -5.34 -16.51
N CYS A 94 9.49 -6.01 -17.66
CA CYS A 94 8.35 -6.90 -17.89
C CYS A 94 8.26 -8.04 -16.85
N SER A 95 9.41 -8.61 -16.47
CA SER A 95 9.49 -9.55 -15.35
C SER A 95 9.09 -8.94 -14.01
N GLY A 96 9.33 -7.64 -13.79
CA GLY A 96 8.90 -6.92 -12.59
C GLY A 96 7.38 -6.70 -12.58
N ASN A 97 6.82 -6.27 -13.71
CA ASN A 97 5.39 -6.09 -13.91
C ASN A 97 4.62 -7.40 -13.63
N LEU A 98 5.03 -8.53 -14.23
CA LEU A 98 4.44 -9.84 -13.96
C LEU A 98 4.49 -10.25 -12.47
N GLN A 99 5.61 -10.00 -11.78
CA GLN A 99 5.70 -10.27 -10.33
C GLN A 99 4.80 -9.37 -9.50
N ASN A 100 4.59 -8.12 -9.92
CA ASN A 100 3.72 -7.19 -9.22
C ASN A 100 2.23 -7.51 -9.47
N LEU A 101 1.85 -7.87 -10.70
CA LEU A 101 0.53 -8.46 -11.02
C LEU A 101 0.24 -9.70 -10.17
N TYR A 102 1.22 -10.59 -10.02
CA TYR A 102 1.11 -11.76 -9.14
C TYR A 102 0.88 -11.38 -7.67
N LYS A 103 1.59 -10.38 -7.13
CA LYS A 103 1.36 -9.89 -5.76
C LYS A 103 -0.03 -9.25 -5.62
N GLY A 104 -0.43 -8.41 -6.57
CA GLY A 104 -1.73 -7.77 -6.64
C GLY A 104 -2.87 -8.78 -6.59
N LEU A 105 -2.72 -9.94 -7.23
CA LEU A 105 -3.70 -11.03 -7.15
C LEU A 105 -3.95 -11.50 -5.70
N PHE A 106 -2.91 -11.61 -4.85
CA PHE A 106 -3.10 -11.97 -3.44
C PHE A 106 -3.68 -10.82 -2.62
N THR A 107 -3.35 -9.56 -2.96
CA THR A 107 -4.02 -8.38 -2.41
C THR A 107 -5.52 -8.40 -2.74
N TYR A 108 -5.89 -8.68 -3.99
CA TYR A 108 -7.29 -8.85 -4.41
C TYR A 108 -7.98 -9.99 -3.66
N VAL A 109 -7.34 -11.17 -3.56
CA VAL A 109 -7.87 -12.32 -2.81
C VAL A 109 -8.15 -11.93 -1.35
N ALA A 110 -7.27 -11.14 -0.73
CA ALA A 110 -7.42 -10.69 0.66
C ALA A 110 -8.50 -9.62 0.86
N LEU A 111 -8.77 -8.78 -0.15
CA LEU A 111 -9.73 -7.67 -0.07
C LEU A 111 -11.14 -8.04 -0.60
N TYR A 112 -11.20 -8.77 -1.72
CA TYR A 112 -12.43 -9.05 -2.47
C TYR A 112 -12.76 -10.55 -2.58
N GLY A 113 -11.85 -11.46 -2.22
CA GLY A 113 -12.07 -12.91 -2.34
C GLY A 113 -13.10 -13.52 -1.38
N GLY A 114 -13.67 -12.71 -0.48
CA GLY A 114 -14.70 -13.11 0.49
C GLY A 114 -14.24 -14.21 1.45
N ALA A 115 -15.20 -14.88 2.08
CA ALA A 115 -14.92 -15.94 3.08
C ALA A 115 -14.16 -17.16 2.51
N ARG A 116 -14.12 -17.32 1.18
CA ARG A 116 -13.41 -18.41 0.49
C ARG A 116 -12.02 -18.03 -0.02
N GLN A 117 -11.60 -16.77 0.15
CA GLN A 117 -10.35 -16.25 -0.41
C GLN A 117 -10.21 -16.57 -1.91
N SER A 118 -11.29 -16.37 -2.65
CA SER A 118 -11.35 -16.66 -4.08
C SER A 118 -10.55 -15.63 -4.90
N PRO A 119 -9.75 -16.05 -5.89
CA PRO A 119 -9.21 -15.15 -6.90
C PRO A 119 -10.35 -14.60 -7.80
N PRO A 120 -10.06 -13.59 -8.67
CA PRO A 120 -10.98 -13.19 -9.73
C PRO A 120 -11.48 -14.39 -10.54
N SER A 121 -12.71 -14.31 -11.02
CA SER A 121 -13.32 -15.32 -11.90
C SER A 121 -12.86 -15.18 -13.35
N GLU A 122 -12.37 -14.00 -13.68
CA GLU A 122 -11.78 -13.59 -14.94
C GLU A 122 -10.59 -14.47 -15.31
N ILE A 123 -10.37 -14.66 -16.62
CA ILE A 123 -9.27 -15.46 -17.17
C ILE A 123 -8.54 -14.65 -18.24
N GLY A 124 -7.33 -15.08 -18.62
CA GLY A 124 -6.49 -14.38 -19.57
C GLY A 124 -6.11 -12.98 -19.09
N SER A 125 -5.89 -12.06 -20.03
CA SER A 125 -5.52 -10.67 -19.74
C SER A 125 -6.55 -9.94 -18.89
N GLU A 126 -7.84 -10.30 -18.97
CA GLU A 126 -8.91 -9.70 -18.16
C GLU A 126 -8.71 -9.90 -16.65
N LEU A 127 -8.06 -11.00 -16.22
CA LEU A 127 -7.70 -11.16 -14.81
C LEU A 127 -6.77 -10.04 -14.35
N TRP A 128 -5.78 -9.66 -15.16
CA TRP A 128 -4.85 -8.57 -14.85
C TRP A 128 -5.52 -7.20 -14.93
N VAL A 129 -6.38 -6.97 -15.94
CA VAL A 129 -7.20 -5.75 -16.04
C VAL A 129 -8.06 -5.56 -14.80
N LYS A 130 -8.66 -6.64 -14.27
CA LYS A 130 -9.48 -6.61 -13.06
C LYS A 130 -8.72 -6.09 -11.82
N LEU A 131 -7.44 -6.45 -11.68
CA LEU A 131 -6.58 -5.98 -10.58
C LEU A 131 -6.22 -4.48 -10.66
N CYS A 132 -6.50 -3.83 -11.80
CA CYS A 132 -6.24 -2.41 -12.03
C CYS A 132 -7.55 -1.60 -12.18
N THR A 133 -8.73 -2.24 -12.20
CA THR A 133 -10.01 -1.57 -12.52
C THR A 133 -10.76 -1.20 -11.24
N ASP A 134 -11.23 0.04 -11.12
CA ASP A 134 -12.10 0.46 -10.01
C ASP A 134 -13.38 -0.39 -9.88
N PRO A 135 -13.81 -0.76 -8.64
CA PRO A 135 -13.23 -0.41 -7.34
C PRO A 135 -12.22 -1.46 -6.83
N THR A 136 -11.68 -2.29 -7.73
CA THR A 136 -10.77 -3.41 -7.45
C THR A 136 -9.33 -3.16 -7.91
N ASP A 137 -8.94 -1.89 -8.11
CA ASP A 137 -7.53 -1.53 -8.28
C ASP A 137 -6.78 -1.81 -6.96
N VAL A 138 -5.93 -2.83 -7.00
CA VAL A 138 -5.06 -3.27 -5.90
C VAL A 138 -3.59 -3.03 -6.20
N LEU A 139 -3.32 -2.31 -7.29
CA LEU A 139 -1.99 -1.95 -7.77
C LEU A 139 -1.80 -0.42 -7.83
N GLU A 140 -2.84 0.34 -7.45
CA GLU A 140 -2.87 1.79 -7.21
C GLU A 140 -2.30 2.61 -8.36
N GLN A 141 -2.63 2.20 -9.58
CA GLN A 141 -2.06 2.69 -10.84
C GLN A 141 -2.60 4.08 -11.18
N ASP A 142 -1.75 4.95 -11.75
CA ASP A 142 -2.18 6.32 -12.11
C ASP A 142 -3.18 6.35 -13.28
N ASN A 143 -3.23 5.29 -14.09
CA ASN A 143 -4.32 5.00 -15.00
C ASN A 143 -5.00 3.70 -14.55
N ALA A 144 -6.31 3.73 -14.28
CA ALA A 144 -7.07 2.54 -13.93
C ALA A 144 -7.51 1.75 -15.18
N GLY A 145 -7.79 0.46 -14.98
CA GLY A 145 -8.32 -0.46 -15.97
C GLY A 145 -7.29 -0.97 -16.97
N LYS A 146 -7.74 -1.19 -18.21
CA LYS A 146 -6.96 -1.84 -19.27
C LYS A 146 -5.71 -1.07 -19.73
N ASP A 147 -5.67 0.24 -19.47
CA ASP A 147 -4.61 1.15 -19.94
C ASP A 147 -3.62 1.51 -18.81
N ALA A 148 -3.63 0.74 -17.72
CA ALA A 148 -2.71 0.85 -16.59
C ALA A 148 -1.25 0.60 -17.00
N GLU A 149 -0.31 1.38 -16.44
CA GLU A 149 1.10 1.32 -16.86
C GLU A 149 1.77 -0.02 -16.53
N ILE A 150 1.43 -0.65 -15.40
CA ILE A 150 1.87 -2.01 -15.06
C ILE A 150 1.40 -3.08 -16.06
N LEU A 151 0.34 -2.80 -16.83
CA LEU A 151 -0.16 -3.70 -17.87
C LEU A 151 0.56 -3.50 -19.22
N GLN A 152 1.40 -2.48 -19.38
CA GLN A 152 2.11 -2.19 -20.64
C GLN A 152 3.54 -2.75 -20.62
N CYS A 153 4.00 -3.25 -21.78
CA CYS A 153 5.35 -3.73 -21.99
C CYS A 153 6.27 -2.55 -22.29
N PRO A 154 7.29 -2.25 -21.46
CA PRO A 154 8.17 -1.09 -21.69
C PRO A 154 9.03 -1.18 -22.98
N VAL A 155 9.02 -2.32 -23.68
CA VAL A 155 9.66 -2.51 -24.99
C VAL A 155 8.73 -2.11 -26.14
N GLN A 156 7.42 -2.43 -26.04
CA GLN A 156 6.38 -1.94 -26.94
C GLN A 156 6.19 -0.44 -26.66
N ASN A 157 6.24 0.41 -27.70
CA ASN A 157 5.96 1.85 -27.54
C ASN A 157 4.51 2.20 -27.93
N ASP A 158 3.60 1.23 -27.79
CA ASP A 158 2.17 1.40 -28.01
C ASP A 158 1.43 1.31 -26.66
N LYS A 159 0.47 2.22 -26.43
CA LYS A 159 -0.23 2.36 -25.14
C LYS A 159 -1.66 1.83 -25.22
N LYS A 160 -1.85 0.63 -25.75
CA LYS A 160 -3.17 0.08 -26.10
C LYS A 160 -3.46 -1.23 -25.38
N GLY A 161 -4.17 -1.13 -24.25
CA GLY A 161 -4.59 -2.32 -23.49
C GLY A 161 -3.44 -3.06 -22.81
N PRO A 162 -3.70 -4.28 -22.32
CA PRO A 162 -2.71 -5.09 -21.61
C PRO A 162 -1.77 -5.84 -22.55
N ASP A 163 -0.49 -5.83 -22.22
CA ASP A 163 0.61 -6.52 -22.88
C ASP A 163 0.97 -7.88 -22.25
N TYR A 164 0.16 -8.34 -21.28
CA TYR A 164 0.38 -9.57 -20.52
C TYR A 164 -0.78 -10.56 -20.70
N ARG A 165 -0.45 -11.80 -20.99
CA ARG A 165 -1.37 -12.95 -21.00
C ARG A 165 -1.60 -13.41 -19.56
N GLY A 166 -2.82 -13.81 -19.24
CA GLY A 166 -3.16 -14.41 -17.94
C GLY A 166 -3.47 -15.90 -18.04
N PRO A 167 -4.06 -16.51 -17.00
CA PRO A 167 -4.29 -17.95 -16.98
C PRO A 167 -5.39 -18.36 -17.96
N ASN A 168 -5.23 -19.47 -18.69
CA ASN A 168 -6.24 -19.93 -19.66
C ASN A 168 -7.47 -20.62 -19.02
N VAL A 169 -7.39 -20.94 -17.72
CA VAL A 169 -8.49 -21.48 -16.90
C VAL A 169 -8.54 -20.72 -15.57
N ALA A 170 -9.59 -20.93 -14.77
CA ALA A 170 -9.70 -20.35 -13.44
C ALA A 170 -8.42 -20.60 -12.60
N PHE A 171 -7.92 -19.56 -11.93
CA PHE A 171 -6.58 -19.55 -11.29
C PHE A 171 -6.31 -20.76 -10.37
N SER A 172 -7.33 -21.26 -9.67
CA SER A 172 -7.23 -22.45 -8.81
C SER A 172 -6.83 -23.74 -9.54
N LYS A 173 -7.16 -23.84 -10.84
CA LYS A 173 -6.91 -25.00 -11.73
C LYS A 173 -5.60 -24.92 -12.50
N MET A 174 -4.82 -23.84 -12.35
CA MET A 174 -3.58 -23.64 -13.13
C MET A 174 -2.50 -24.67 -12.81
N LYS A 175 -1.75 -25.06 -13.85
CA LYS A 175 -0.64 -26.01 -13.76
C LYS A 175 0.64 -25.31 -13.36
N LYS A 176 1.50 -24.96 -14.34
CA LYS A 176 2.86 -24.47 -14.10
C LYS A 176 2.93 -22.95 -14.19
N TYR A 177 2.33 -22.38 -15.24
CA TYR A 177 2.34 -20.94 -15.48
C TYR A 177 0.97 -20.33 -15.15
N VAL A 178 0.97 -19.05 -14.79
CA VAL A 178 -0.24 -18.28 -14.48
C VAL A 178 -0.35 -16.98 -15.27
N GLY A 179 0.70 -16.59 -15.99
CA GLY A 179 0.72 -15.49 -16.94
C GLY A 179 2.05 -15.42 -17.69
N CYS A 180 2.14 -14.56 -18.70
CA CYS A 180 3.38 -14.29 -19.44
C CYS A 180 3.27 -12.99 -20.26
N ASP A 181 4.36 -12.57 -20.88
CA ASP A 181 4.28 -11.54 -21.94
C ASP A 181 3.43 -12.00 -23.13
N ILE A 182 2.87 -11.07 -23.90
CA ILE A 182 2.32 -11.38 -25.23
C ILE A 182 3.46 -11.76 -26.19
N ASP A 183 3.19 -12.73 -27.06
CA ASP A 183 4.11 -13.13 -28.11
C ASP A 183 4.35 -11.97 -29.10
N SER A 184 5.60 -11.79 -29.54
CA SER A 184 6.10 -10.61 -30.29
C SER A 184 6.40 -9.33 -29.51
N ASN A 185 6.08 -9.22 -28.20
CA ASN A 185 6.45 -8.02 -27.39
C ASN A 185 7.95 -7.72 -27.34
N HIS A 186 8.78 -8.73 -27.61
CA HIS A 186 10.24 -8.64 -27.65
C HIS A 186 10.80 -8.88 -29.06
N GLY A 187 9.95 -8.78 -30.08
CA GLY A 187 10.17 -9.21 -31.46
C GLY A 187 9.71 -10.64 -31.72
N GLU A 188 9.33 -10.94 -32.97
CA GLU A 188 8.84 -12.26 -33.39
C GLU A 188 9.78 -13.40 -32.97
N ASN A 189 9.22 -14.50 -32.47
CA ASN A 189 9.93 -15.73 -32.08
C ASN A 189 11.04 -15.57 -31.01
N LYS A 190 11.17 -14.41 -30.36
CA LYS A 190 12.18 -14.16 -29.31
C LYS A 190 11.73 -14.51 -27.88
N GLY A 191 10.52 -15.05 -27.74
CA GLY A 191 9.94 -15.46 -26.47
C GLY A 191 9.79 -14.32 -25.44
N GLY A 192 9.62 -14.69 -24.18
CA GLY A 192 9.32 -13.75 -23.12
C GLY A 192 9.48 -14.34 -21.72
N TYR A 193 9.09 -13.55 -20.73
CA TYR A 193 8.97 -13.95 -19.34
C TYR A 193 7.65 -14.69 -19.13
N ALA A 194 7.77 -15.90 -18.60
CA ALA A 194 6.66 -16.66 -18.05
C ALA A 194 6.62 -16.53 -16.53
N LEU A 195 5.44 -16.27 -15.99
CA LEU A 195 5.16 -16.20 -14.56
C LEU A 195 4.65 -17.57 -14.09
N SER A 196 5.40 -18.21 -13.20
CA SER A 196 5.01 -19.50 -12.61
C SER A 196 3.97 -19.34 -11.50
N ARG A 197 3.27 -20.44 -11.16
CA ARG A 197 2.36 -20.53 -10.01
C ARG A 197 3.03 -20.25 -8.65
N SER A 198 4.37 -20.18 -8.59
CA SER A 198 5.12 -19.79 -7.38
C SER A 198 5.37 -18.27 -7.27
N GLY A 199 5.04 -17.50 -8.30
CA GLY A 199 5.40 -16.08 -8.42
C GLY A 199 6.79 -15.82 -9.02
N ALA A 200 7.63 -16.86 -9.17
CA ALA A 200 8.89 -16.75 -9.89
C ALA A 200 8.65 -16.55 -11.40
N THR A 201 9.37 -15.62 -12.00
CA THR A 201 9.40 -15.36 -13.44
C THR A 201 10.63 -15.99 -14.10
N THR A 202 10.50 -16.48 -15.32
CA THR A 202 11.58 -17.12 -16.08
C THR A 202 11.52 -16.71 -17.54
N GLU A 203 12.65 -16.34 -18.12
CA GLU A 203 12.76 -16.02 -19.54
C GLU A 203 12.83 -17.32 -20.34
N LEU A 204 11.93 -17.49 -21.33
CA LEU A 204 11.77 -18.72 -22.10
C LEU A 204 11.65 -18.41 -23.60
N THR A 205 12.12 -19.34 -24.43
CA THR A 205 12.13 -19.25 -25.90
C THR A 205 11.83 -20.63 -26.51
N GLY A 206 11.49 -20.67 -27.81
CA GLY A 206 11.24 -21.93 -28.53
C GLY A 206 10.10 -22.77 -27.93
N ASP A 207 10.25 -24.09 -27.94
CA ASP A 207 9.21 -25.05 -27.50
C ASP A 207 8.72 -24.81 -26.07
N ASP A 208 9.58 -24.32 -25.16
CA ASP A 208 9.20 -24.01 -23.79
C ASP A 208 8.39 -22.71 -23.68
N TRP A 209 8.55 -21.78 -24.62
CA TRP A 209 7.67 -20.63 -24.77
C TRP A 209 6.30 -21.05 -25.31
N GLN A 210 6.24 -21.93 -26.31
CA GLN A 210 4.97 -22.41 -26.85
C GLN A 210 4.10 -23.08 -25.78
N LYS A 211 4.69 -23.90 -24.89
CA LYS A 211 3.98 -24.50 -23.74
C LYS A 211 3.38 -23.45 -22.79
N VAL A 212 4.03 -22.30 -22.62
CA VAL A 212 3.50 -21.18 -21.82
C VAL A 212 2.32 -20.53 -22.55
N LEU A 213 2.43 -20.35 -23.87
CA LEU A 213 1.34 -19.80 -24.68
C LEU A 213 0.11 -20.71 -24.67
N ASP A 214 0.29 -22.03 -24.62
CA ASP A 214 -0.80 -23.01 -24.50
C ASP A 214 -1.45 -23.00 -23.09
N GLU A 215 -0.69 -22.72 -22.02
CA GLU A 215 -1.20 -22.57 -20.63
C GLU A 215 -1.79 -21.18 -20.32
N THR A 216 -1.61 -20.17 -21.19
CA THR A 216 -2.05 -18.80 -20.95
C THR A 216 -3.02 -18.30 -22.03
N LEU A 217 -3.77 -17.24 -21.73
CA LEU A 217 -4.76 -16.66 -22.62
C LEU A 217 -4.55 -15.15 -22.75
N PHE A 218 -4.69 -14.65 -23.97
CA PHE A 218 -4.81 -13.23 -24.26
C PHE A 218 -6.21 -12.98 -24.82
N ASN A 219 -6.97 -12.10 -24.20
CA ASN A 219 -8.29 -11.73 -24.65
C ASN A 219 -8.13 -10.54 -25.60
N THR A 220 -8.27 -10.78 -26.90
CA THR A 220 -8.34 -9.71 -27.89
C THR A 220 -9.55 -8.84 -27.58
N ILE A 221 -9.36 -7.52 -27.43
CA ILE A 221 -10.44 -6.59 -27.09
C ILE A 221 -11.41 -6.46 -28.27
N VAL A 222 -12.39 -7.35 -28.32
CA VAL A 222 -13.60 -7.23 -29.12
C VAL A 222 -14.77 -7.35 -28.16
N SER A 223 -15.61 -6.31 -28.13
CA SER A 223 -16.86 -6.31 -27.40
C SER A 223 -17.71 -7.52 -27.80
N ASN A 224 -17.99 -8.43 -26.88
CA ASN A 224 -19.13 -9.33 -27.00
C ASN A 224 -19.74 -9.61 -25.62
N GLN A 225 -21.05 -9.47 -25.58
CA GLN A 225 -21.86 -9.90 -24.46
C GLN A 225 -21.99 -11.44 -24.45
N GLU A 226 -22.46 -11.93 -23.31
CA GLU A 226 -23.02 -13.27 -23.08
C GLU A 226 -22.08 -14.46 -22.82
N LYS A 227 -22.37 -15.11 -21.68
CA LYS A 227 -22.24 -16.54 -21.34
C LYS A 227 -20.81 -17.03 -21.03
N GLU A 228 -20.56 -17.71 -19.91
CA GLU A 228 -21.48 -18.45 -19.01
C GLU A 228 -21.00 -18.56 -17.54
N LYS A 229 -21.97 -18.55 -16.61
CA LYS A 229 -21.92 -19.14 -15.23
C LYS A 229 -20.83 -18.66 -14.25
N SER A 230 -21.11 -17.56 -13.57
CA SER A 230 -20.59 -17.19 -12.24
C SER A 230 -21.79 -17.05 -11.25
N PRO A 231 -21.62 -16.84 -9.92
CA PRO A 231 -22.72 -17.03 -8.96
C PRO A 231 -23.85 -16.01 -9.15
N GLN A 232 -25.07 -16.36 -8.70
CA GLN A 232 -26.31 -15.59 -8.85
C GLN A 232 -26.05 -14.09 -8.77
N SER A 233 -26.39 -13.37 -9.85
CA SER A 233 -26.06 -11.95 -9.93
C SER A 233 -26.81 -11.18 -8.84
N GLU A 234 -26.23 -10.07 -8.40
CA GLU A 234 -26.88 -9.17 -7.43
C GLU A 234 -28.28 -8.74 -7.92
N GLU A 235 -28.45 -8.63 -9.24
CA GLU A 235 -29.72 -8.36 -9.91
C GLU A 235 -30.76 -9.49 -9.74
N GLU A 236 -30.35 -10.77 -9.81
CA GLU A 236 -31.23 -11.91 -9.53
C GLU A 236 -31.66 -11.93 -8.05
N LEU A 237 -30.73 -11.74 -7.12
CA LEU A 237 -31.02 -11.72 -5.69
C LEU A 237 -31.89 -10.52 -5.29
N GLN A 238 -31.68 -9.33 -5.89
CA GLN A 238 -32.58 -8.18 -5.70
C GLN A 238 -33.99 -8.44 -6.26
N LYS A 239 -34.10 -9.17 -7.38
CA LYS A 239 -35.38 -9.57 -7.98
C LYS A 239 -36.10 -10.62 -7.14
N GLU A 240 -35.38 -11.53 -6.49
CA GLU A 240 -35.93 -12.48 -5.52
C GLU A 240 -36.38 -11.79 -4.22
N LEU A 241 -35.56 -10.89 -3.67
CA LEU A 241 -35.94 -10.09 -2.50
C LEU A 241 -37.24 -9.31 -2.76
N LYS A 242 -37.34 -8.61 -3.90
CA LYS A 242 -38.55 -7.86 -4.25
C LYS A 242 -39.80 -8.76 -4.30
N ARG A 243 -39.68 -9.94 -4.92
CA ARG A 243 -40.76 -10.94 -4.96
C ARG A 243 -41.12 -11.47 -3.55
N ALA A 244 -40.15 -11.62 -2.66
CA ALA A 244 -40.38 -12.05 -1.29
C ALA A 244 -41.08 -10.98 -0.45
N GLU A 245 -40.69 -9.70 -0.59
CA GLU A 245 -41.35 -8.57 0.07
C GLU A 245 -42.79 -8.35 -0.44
N GLU A 246 -43.03 -8.51 -1.75
CA GLU A 246 -44.38 -8.51 -2.34
C GLU A 246 -45.26 -9.64 -1.78
N LYS A 247 -44.73 -10.87 -1.66
CA LYS A 247 -45.42 -12.01 -1.03
C LYS A 247 -45.72 -11.77 0.46
N LEU A 248 -44.77 -11.22 1.22
CA LEU A 248 -44.95 -10.90 2.64
C LEU A 248 -46.02 -9.82 2.83
N SER A 249 -46.02 -8.79 1.98
CA SER A 249 -47.05 -7.73 1.96
C SER A 249 -48.45 -8.31 1.69
N ALA A 250 -48.58 -9.21 0.70
CA ALA A 250 -49.82 -9.91 0.42
C ALA A 250 -50.33 -10.74 1.62
N LYS A 251 -49.45 -11.56 2.24
CA LYS A 251 -49.78 -12.34 3.45
C LYS A 251 -50.23 -11.44 4.61
N LEU A 252 -49.56 -10.29 4.83
CA LEU A 252 -49.95 -9.32 5.86
C LEU A 252 -51.31 -8.67 5.61
N ASN A 253 -51.70 -8.46 4.36
CA ASN A 253 -53.01 -7.89 4.03
C ASN A 253 -54.14 -8.92 4.21
N VAL A 254 -53.90 -10.20 3.92
CA VAL A 254 -54.83 -11.29 4.27
C VAL A 254 -55.02 -11.37 5.80
N LEU A 255 -53.94 -11.36 6.57
CA LEU A 255 -54.01 -11.35 8.04
C LEU A 255 -54.82 -10.16 8.58
N LYS A 256 -54.63 -8.95 8.04
CA LYS A 256 -55.42 -7.76 8.43
C LYS A 256 -56.91 -7.94 8.14
N TYR A 257 -57.26 -8.53 6.99
CA TYR A 257 -58.64 -8.81 6.63
C TYR A 257 -59.28 -9.85 7.57
N GLU A 258 -58.56 -10.93 7.86
CA GLU A 258 -59.02 -11.95 8.83
C GLU A 258 -59.20 -11.35 10.23
N ILE A 259 -58.26 -10.54 10.71
CA ILE A 259 -58.39 -9.82 12.00
C ILE A 259 -59.64 -8.91 11.98
N GLY A 260 -59.93 -8.25 10.86
CA GLY A 260 -61.17 -7.47 10.69
C GLY A 260 -62.44 -8.34 10.77
N ARG A 261 -62.46 -9.48 10.07
CA ARG A 261 -63.54 -10.48 10.12
C ARG A 261 -63.77 -11.00 11.53
N MET A 262 -62.69 -11.35 12.24
CA MET A 262 -62.73 -11.90 13.59
C MET A 262 -63.19 -10.87 14.62
N LYS A 263 -62.75 -9.61 14.53
CA LYS A 263 -63.28 -8.52 15.37
C LYS A 263 -64.78 -8.33 15.20
N LYS A 264 -65.28 -8.38 13.96
CA LYS A 264 -66.73 -8.29 13.67
C LYS A 264 -67.50 -9.49 14.25
N ALA A 265 -66.98 -10.70 14.08
CA ALA A 265 -67.58 -11.90 14.67
C ALA A 265 -67.56 -11.86 16.21
N THR A 266 -66.54 -11.25 16.82
CA THR A 266 -66.46 -11.06 18.29
C THR A 266 -67.52 -10.08 18.77
N SER A 267 -67.71 -8.93 18.11
CA SER A 267 -68.78 -7.99 18.47
C SER A 267 -70.19 -8.57 18.24
N GLU A 268 -70.38 -9.42 17.23
CA GLU A 268 -71.65 -10.15 17.00
C GLU A 268 -71.88 -11.27 18.05
N LEU A 269 -70.84 -11.68 18.77
CA LEU A 269 -70.92 -12.67 19.85
C LEU A 269 -71.18 -12.01 21.22
N GLU A 270 -70.71 -10.78 21.45
CA GLU A 270 -71.02 -10.00 22.66
C GLU A 270 -72.51 -9.65 22.80
N GLU A 271 -73.29 -9.74 21.71
CA GLU A 271 -74.75 -9.55 21.69
C GLU A 271 -75.54 -10.87 21.81
N SER A 272 -74.87 -12.02 21.95
CA SER A 272 -75.49 -13.37 21.97
C SER A 272 -75.70 -13.91 23.39
N THR A 273 -76.85 -14.54 23.64
CA THR A 273 -77.23 -15.15 24.93
C THR A 273 -77.08 -16.68 24.97
N ASP A 274 -76.24 -17.26 24.11
CA ASP A 274 -76.12 -18.72 23.87
C ASP A 274 -74.66 -19.17 24.02
N ASP A 275 -74.26 -19.43 25.28
CA ASP A 275 -72.86 -19.52 25.71
C ASP A 275 -72.08 -20.68 25.06
N GLU A 276 -72.65 -21.89 24.95
CA GLU A 276 -71.94 -23.04 24.36
C GLU A 276 -71.60 -22.80 22.88
N ARG A 277 -72.53 -22.20 22.14
CA ARG A 277 -72.33 -21.86 20.72
C ARG A 277 -71.33 -20.73 20.53
N ALA A 278 -71.27 -19.80 21.48
CA ALA A 278 -70.27 -18.74 21.51
C ALA A 278 -68.86 -19.31 21.76
N ILE A 279 -68.70 -20.16 22.78
CA ILE A 279 -67.43 -20.81 23.14
C ILE A 279 -66.86 -21.61 21.96
N SER A 280 -67.68 -22.40 21.27
CA SER A 280 -67.23 -23.18 20.10
C SER A 280 -66.68 -22.29 18.98
N LYS A 281 -67.34 -21.17 18.67
CA LYS A 281 -66.88 -20.24 17.63
C LYS A 281 -65.60 -19.50 18.03
N ILE A 282 -65.48 -19.13 19.30
CA ILE A 282 -64.28 -18.47 19.84
C ILE A 282 -63.06 -19.41 19.73
N SER A 283 -63.22 -20.71 19.98
CA SER A 283 -62.16 -21.70 19.83
C SER A 283 -61.68 -21.83 18.38
N GLU A 284 -62.62 -21.91 17.42
CA GLU A 284 -62.32 -21.98 15.98
C GLU A 284 -61.56 -20.72 15.50
N ILE A 285 -62.02 -19.54 15.92
CA ILE A 285 -61.37 -18.24 15.66
C ILE A 285 -59.96 -18.18 16.23
N ALA A 286 -59.73 -18.72 17.44
CA ALA A 286 -58.43 -18.74 18.08
C ALA A 286 -57.43 -19.66 17.36
N GLU A 287 -57.87 -20.84 16.90
CA GLU A 287 -57.02 -21.73 16.10
C GLU A 287 -56.60 -21.12 14.76
N ASP A 288 -57.54 -20.47 14.06
CA ASP A 288 -57.25 -19.78 12.81
C ASP A 288 -56.24 -18.63 13.02
N MET A 289 -56.37 -17.86 14.11
CA MET A 289 -55.38 -16.86 14.50
C MET A 289 -53.97 -17.45 14.65
N VAL A 290 -53.84 -18.57 15.37
CA VAL A 290 -52.53 -19.22 15.59
C VAL A 290 -51.92 -19.68 14.26
N LYS A 291 -52.71 -20.35 13.40
CA LYS A 291 -52.27 -20.80 12.06
C LYS A 291 -51.82 -19.61 11.19
N ALA A 292 -52.55 -18.49 11.22
CA ALA A 292 -52.23 -17.31 10.43
C ALA A 292 -50.97 -16.57 10.95
N MET A 293 -50.78 -16.49 12.27
CA MET A 293 -49.56 -15.91 12.86
C MET A 293 -48.31 -16.76 12.56
N GLU A 294 -48.41 -18.09 12.61
CA GLU A 294 -47.33 -19.03 12.26
C GLU A 294 -46.88 -18.84 10.79
N ASN A 295 -47.83 -18.67 9.88
CA ASN A 295 -47.56 -18.42 8.45
C ASN A 295 -46.88 -17.07 8.18
N VAL A 296 -47.16 -16.05 8.99
CA VAL A 296 -46.49 -14.74 8.93
C VAL A 296 -45.09 -14.79 9.56
N LYS A 297 -44.89 -15.58 10.61
CA LYS A 297 -43.58 -15.81 11.22
C LYS A 297 -42.62 -16.46 10.21
N LYS A 298 -43.01 -17.58 9.59
CA LYS A 298 -42.22 -18.24 8.54
C LYS A 298 -41.88 -17.31 7.37
N ALA A 299 -42.85 -16.50 6.92
CA ALA A 299 -42.62 -15.53 5.84
C ALA A 299 -41.66 -14.38 6.23
N LYS A 300 -41.53 -14.06 7.52
CA LYS A 300 -40.51 -13.11 8.01
C LYS A 300 -39.14 -13.75 8.11
N GLU A 301 -39.07 -15.02 8.49
CA GLU A 301 -37.83 -15.81 8.53
C GLU A 301 -37.27 -15.98 7.10
N GLU A 302 -38.10 -16.38 6.12
CA GLU A 302 -37.72 -16.40 4.69
C GLU A 302 -37.14 -15.07 4.19
N VAL A 303 -37.74 -13.93 4.58
CA VAL A 303 -37.26 -12.58 4.20
C VAL A 303 -36.01 -12.17 4.98
N ALA A 304 -35.82 -12.66 6.21
CA ALA A 304 -34.61 -12.43 6.99
C ALA A 304 -33.42 -13.20 6.39
N ASP A 305 -33.60 -14.48 6.06
CA ASP A 305 -32.58 -15.32 5.43
C ASP A 305 -32.11 -14.74 4.09
N ILE A 306 -33.03 -14.27 3.24
CA ILE A 306 -32.69 -13.59 1.97
C ILE A 306 -31.94 -12.27 2.23
N LYS A 307 -32.27 -11.53 3.29
CA LYS A 307 -31.57 -10.29 3.67
C LYS A 307 -30.20 -10.54 4.31
N GLU A 308 -30.01 -11.69 4.96
CA GLU A 308 -28.72 -12.12 5.48
C GLU A 308 -27.82 -12.61 4.34
N GLY A 309 -28.35 -13.38 3.39
CA GLY A 309 -27.67 -13.77 2.15
C GLY A 309 -27.28 -12.58 1.26
N LEU A 310 -28.04 -11.48 1.30
CA LEU A 310 -27.72 -10.21 0.63
C LEU A 310 -26.74 -9.30 1.40
N GLY A 311 -26.39 -9.62 2.66
CA GLY A 311 -25.56 -8.77 3.51
C GLY A 311 -26.27 -7.47 3.93
N GLY A 312 -26.77 -7.42 5.17
CA GLY A 312 -27.61 -6.33 5.67
C GLY A 312 -27.08 -4.90 5.46
N ASN A 313 -27.95 -4.03 4.93
CA ASN A 313 -27.70 -2.62 4.57
C ASN A 313 -26.30 -2.38 3.94
N PRO A 314 -26.15 -2.57 2.62
CA PRO A 314 -24.84 -2.66 1.97
C PRO A 314 -23.94 -1.45 2.22
N LYS A 315 -24.49 -0.23 2.35
CA LYS A 315 -23.71 0.97 2.71
C LYS A 315 -22.94 0.83 4.04
N LYS A 316 -23.53 0.17 5.04
CA LYS A 316 -22.89 -0.01 6.36
C LYS A 316 -21.84 -1.11 6.34
N ILE A 317 -22.06 -2.20 5.59
CA ILE A 317 -21.08 -3.27 5.43
C ILE A 317 -19.87 -2.79 4.62
N ILE A 318 -20.09 -2.13 3.47
CA ILE A 318 -19.02 -1.59 2.61
C ILE A 318 -18.13 -0.62 3.40
N VAL A 319 -18.73 0.31 4.17
CA VAL A 319 -17.97 1.22 5.05
C VAL A 319 -17.17 0.43 6.10
N THR A 320 -17.78 -0.56 6.76
CA THR A 320 -17.08 -1.37 7.79
C THR A 320 -15.93 -2.21 7.21
N GLN A 321 -16.08 -2.75 5.99
CA GLN A 321 -15.04 -3.51 5.30
C GLN A 321 -13.91 -2.58 4.83
N LYS A 322 -14.25 -1.44 4.20
CA LYS A 322 -13.25 -0.45 3.77
C LYS A 322 -12.46 0.11 4.95
N MET A 323 -13.11 0.40 6.08
CA MET A 323 -12.42 0.81 7.31
C MET A 323 -11.40 -0.22 7.80
N LYS A 324 -11.74 -1.52 7.73
CA LYS A 324 -10.80 -2.61 8.11
C LYS A 324 -9.63 -2.74 7.14
N ALA A 325 -9.85 -2.55 5.85
CA ALA A 325 -8.79 -2.51 4.85
C ALA A 325 -7.84 -1.33 5.11
N ASN A 326 -8.38 -0.10 5.16
CA ASN A 326 -7.65 1.12 5.50
C ASN A 326 -6.80 0.98 6.79
N GLN A 327 -7.36 0.37 7.84
CA GLN A 327 -6.67 0.09 9.11
C GLN A 327 -5.49 -0.87 8.95
N LYS A 328 -5.65 -1.93 8.16
CA LYS A 328 -4.58 -2.89 7.86
C LYS A 328 -3.48 -2.24 7.04
N ASP A 329 -3.85 -1.44 6.05
CA ASP A 329 -2.92 -0.71 5.19
C ASP A 329 -2.12 0.32 6.01
N ALA A 330 -2.77 1.07 6.90
CA ALA A 330 -2.09 2.01 7.81
C ALA A 330 -1.02 1.34 8.68
N ALA A 331 -1.29 0.15 9.21
CA ALA A 331 -0.29 -0.65 9.90
C ALA A 331 0.84 -1.14 8.96
N GLY A 332 0.51 -1.48 7.71
CA GLY A 332 1.49 -1.82 6.67
C GLY A 332 2.43 -0.66 6.32
N PHE A 333 1.89 0.55 6.16
CA PHE A 333 2.65 1.76 5.88
C PHE A 333 3.59 2.16 7.03
N LEU A 334 3.19 1.97 8.30
CA LEU A 334 4.10 2.14 9.45
C LEU A 334 5.25 1.11 9.46
N ARG A 335 5.02 -0.12 8.97
CA ARG A 335 6.08 -1.12 8.78
C ARG A 335 7.02 -0.74 7.63
N GLN A 336 6.52 -0.09 6.59
CA GLN A 336 7.35 0.48 5.51
C GLN A 336 8.26 1.58 6.07
N ILE A 337 7.74 2.55 6.83
CA ILE A 337 8.55 3.59 7.50
C ILE A 337 9.66 2.95 8.36
N THR A 338 9.32 1.96 9.20
CA THR A 338 10.30 1.23 10.03
C THR A 338 11.45 0.63 9.21
N SER A 339 11.17 0.15 7.99
CA SER A 339 12.17 -0.44 7.09
C SER A 339 13.08 0.63 6.45
N HIS A 340 12.57 1.85 6.32
CA HIS A 340 13.29 3.01 5.78
C HIS A 340 14.16 3.68 6.85
N GLU A 341 13.68 3.81 8.07
CA GLU A 341 14.49 4.24 9.23
C GLU A 341 15.70 3.32 9.44
N ALA A 342 15.49 2.00 9.37
CA ALA A 342 16.58 1.02 9.42
C ALA A 342 17.55 1.13 8.22
N THR A 343 17.13 1.73 7.11
CA THR A 343 18.00 2.03 5.97
C THR A 343 18.78 3.31 6.19
N TRP A 344 18.09 4.40 6.57
CA TRP A 344 18.66 5.70 6.90
C TRP A 344 19.81 5.57 7.91
N GLN A 345 19.54 4.95 9.06
CA GLN A 345 20.52 4.75 10.14
C GLN A 345 21.74 3.92 9.70
N ARG A 346 21.52 2.95 8.80
CA ARG A 346 22.57 2.06 8.33
C ARG A 346 23.54 2.77 7.37
N VAL A 347 23.04 3.69 6.55
CA VAL A 347 23.82 4.30 5.45
C VAL A 347 24.30 5.73 5.73
N ASP A 348 23.90 6.34 6.86
CA ASP A 348 24.18 7.75 7.19
C ASP A 348 23.66 8.67 6.07
N GLU A 349 22.34 8.67 5.89
CA GLU A 349 21.69 9.25 4.72
C GLU A 349 21.94 10.76 4.59
N ASP A 350 21.89 11.48 5.72
CA ASP A 350 22.21 12.91 5.76
C ASP A 350 23.72 13.19 5.71
N GLY A 351 24.57 12.19 5.93
CA GLY A 351 26.03 12.30 5.84
C GLY A 351 26.63 13.11 6.97
N ASN A 352 25.99 13.13 8.14
CA ASN A 352 26.46 13.88 9.30
C ASN A 352 27.53 13.12 10.12
N GLY A 353 27.81 11.84 9.79
CA GLY A 353 28.77 10.99 10.47
C GLY A 353 28.21 10.26 11.70
N VAL A 354 26.92 10.38 11.96
CA VAL A 354 26.19 9.77 13.07
C VAL A 354 25.12 8.84 12.52
N LYS A 355 25.04 7.63 13.08
CA LYS A 355 23.97 6.68 12.74
C LYS A 355 22.71 7.03 13.50
N ASP A 356 21.90 7.90 12.92
CA ASP A 356 20.65 8.39 13.51
C ASP A 356 19.41 7.94 12.74
N TYR A 357 18.24 8.43 13.15
CA TYR A 357 16.93 8.20 12.53
C TYR A 357 16.34 9.53 12.07
N TYR A 358 15.58 9.53 10.98
CA TYR A 358 14.88 10.73 10.52
C TYR A 358 13.62 10.95 11.36
N THR A 359 13.45 12.14 11.93
CA THR A 359 12.36 12.44 12.87
C THR A 359 11.59 13.72 12.56
N PHE A 360 11.94 14.41 11.46
CA PHE A 360 11.39 15.73 11.16
C PHE A 360 9.93 15.66 10.68
N ASP A 361 9.66 14.84 9.66
CA ASP A 361 8.34 14.61 9.08
C ASP A 361 8.31 13.22 8.39
N VAL A 362 7.15 12.74 7.92
CA VAL A 362 7.02 11.52 7.10
C VAL A 362 7.33 11.83 5.64
N ALA A 363 6.89 12.99 5.15
CA ALA A 363 7.08 13.41 3.76
C ALA A 363 8.56 13.40 3.32
N GLY A 364 9.50 13.67 4.23
CA GLY A 364 10.94 13.69 3.95
C GLY A 364 11.50 12.37 3.45
N LEU A 365 10.91 11.24 3.83
CA LEU A 365 11.27 9.93 3.27
C LEU A 365 11.05 9.86 1.75
N HIS A 366 10.25 10.76 1.17
CA HIS A 366 10.16 10.96 -0.28
C HIS A 366 11.08 12.06 -0.80
N TYR A 367 10.98 13.26 -0.23
CA TYR A 367 11.55 14.48 -0.83
C TYR A 367 12.98 14.79 -0.42
N HIS A 368 13.45 14.27 0.71
CA HIS A 368 14.80 14.51 1.20
C HIS A 368 15.80 13.89 0.21
N THR A 369 17.06 14.26 0.34
CA THR A 369 18.12 13.84 -0.57
C THR A 369 19.24 13.21 0.22
N ASN A 370 19.91 12.23 -0.38
CA ASN A 370 21.10 11.61 0.20
C ASN A 370 22.36 12.45 -0.02
N MET A 371 23.51 11.97 0.47
CA MET A 371 24.82 12.63 0.33
C MET A 371 25.20 13.01 -1.12
N LEU A 372 24.65 12.32 -2.12
CA LEU A 372 24.91 12.58 -3.54
C LEU A 372 23.93 13.60 -4.16
N GLY A 373 22.99 14.12 -3.37
CA GLY A 373 21.93 15.03 -3.82
C GLY A 373 20.75 14.33 -4.51
N ASN A 374 20.75 13.00 -4.60
CA ASN A 374 19.65 12.23 -5.17
C ASN A 374 18.48 12.18 -4.17
N LYS A 375 17.24 12.35 -4.65
CA LYS A 375 16.04 12.16 -3.81
C LYS A 375 15.96 10.73 -3.28
N LEU A 376 15.49 10.56 -2.05
CA LEU A 376 15.36 9.23 -1.43
C LEU A 376 14.24 8.41 -2.08
N GLN A 377 13.06 9.00 -2.21
CA GLN A 377 11.86 8.34 -2.76
C GLN A 377 11.58 6.96 -2.10
N TYR A 378 11.88 6.82 -0.81
CA TYR A 378 11.68 5.60 -0.04
C TYR A 378 10.18 5.28 0.10
N ILE A 379 9.36 6.32 0.26
CA ILE A 379 7.90 6.24 0.10
C ILE A 379 7.49 6.93 -1.21
N ASP A 380 6.34 6.56 -1.75
CA ASP A 380 5.77 7.20 -2.92
C ASP A 380 5.19 8.60 -2.59
N ILE A 381 4.77 9.33 -3.63
CA ILE A 381 4.28 10.71 -3.48
C ILE A 381 2.87 10.80 -2.86
N LYS A 382 2.02 9.77 -3.00
CA LYS A 382 0.68 9.74 -2.37
C LYS A 382 0.85 9.53 -0.86
N PHE A 383 1.73 8.62 -0.44
CA PHE A 383 2.08 8.43 0.97
C PHE A 383 2.76 9.68 1.55
N ALA A 384 3.68 10.33 0.84
CA ALA A 384 4.29 11.59 1.29
C ALA A 384 3.26 12.73 1.49
N LYS A 385 2.22 12.80 0.65
CA LYS A 385 1.10 13.75 0.80
C LYS A 385 0.18 13.45 1.98
N ALA A 386 0.22 12.24 2.53
CA ALA A 386 -0.55 11.90 3.72
C ALA A 386 0.05 12.47 5.02
N ASP A 387 1.16 13.21 4.92
CA ASP A 387 1.70 14.02 6.00
C ASP A 387 1.05 15.42 6.04
N PRO A 388 0.48 15.85 7.19
CA PRO A 388 0.05 17.24 7.41
C PRO A 388 1.14 18.28 7.16
N SER A 389 2.41 17.88 7.28
CA SER A 389 3.60 18.72 7.11
C SER A 389 4.13 18.72 5.67
N VAL A 390 3.44 18.12 4.69
CA VAL A 390 3.88 18.09 3.28
C VAL A 390 4.16 19.49 2.70
N THR A 391 3.49 20.52 3.23
CA THR A 391 3.70 21.93 2.86
C THR A 391 5.08 22.48 3.26
N ASN A 392 5.83 21.79 4.12
CA ASN A 392 7.25 22.03 4.31
C ASN A 392 7.96 21.90 2.95
N TRP A 393 7.79 20.76 2.27
CA TRP A 393 8.49 20.42 1.03
C TRP A 393 8.06 21.29 -0.16
N ASP A 394 6.76 21.36 -0.39
CA ASP A 394 6.17 22.15 -1.47
C ASP A 394 4.99 22.94 -0.88
N ALA A 395 5.13 24.26 -0.87
CA ALA A 395 4.11 25.17 -0.34
C ALA A 395 2.76 25.07 -1.08
N ASN A 396 2.72 24.46 -2.27
CA ASN A 396 1.50 24.20 -3.04
C ASN A 396 0.98 22.76 -2.86
N ALA A 397 1.74 21.87 -2.20
CA ALA A 397 1.30 20.50 -1.96
C ALA A 397 0.13 20.49 -0.99
N LYS A 398 -0.94 19.84 -1.43
CA LYS A 398 -2.12 19.59 -0.62
C LYS A 398 -1.92 18.29 0.15
N CYS A 399 -2.18 18.32 1.45
CA CYS A 399 -2.24 17.12 2.27
C CYS A 399 -3.48 16.29 1.88
N GLU A 400 -3.27 15.00 1.57
CA GLU A 400 -4.27 14.08 1.03
C GLU A 400 -4.05 12.69 1.66
N PRO A 401 -5.07 12.03 2.22
CA PRO A 401 -4.87 10.84 3.04
C PRO A 401 -4.59 9.58 2.20
N MET A 402 -3.54 8.84 2.55
CA MET A 402 -3.20 7.56 1.94
C MET A 402 -4.11 6.47 2.51
N ASN A 403 -4.89 5.80 1.65
CA ASN A 403 -5.92 4.82 1.99
C ASN A 403 -6.80 5.25 3.19
N GLY A 404 -7.17 6.54 3.24
CA GLY A 404 -8.04 7.10 4.26
C GLY A 404 -7.36 7.42 5.61
N TYR A 405 -6.03 7.39 5.67
CA TYR A 405 -5.21 7.70 6.84
C TYR A 405 -4.22 8.84 6.58
N TYR A 406 -3.92 9.60 7.62
CA TYR A 406 -2.79 10.54 7.67
C TYR A 406 -1.67 9.94 8.52
N PHE A 407 -0.44 10.35 8.25
CA PHE A 407 0.77 9.84 8.87
C PHE A 407 1.62 11.01 9.35
N LYS A 408 2.22 10.90 10.54
CA LYS A 408 2.98 12.01 11.13
C LYS A 408 4.12 11.51 12.00
N ALA A 409 5.28 12.16 11.89
CA ALA A 409 6.37 12.02 12.84
C ALA A 409 5.96 12.64 14.19
N MET A 410 6.19 11.92 15.27
CA MET A 410 5.95 12.41 16.62
C MET A 410 6.95 13.53 16.95
N VAL A 411 6.52 14.50 17.74
CA VAL A 411 7.38 15.61 18.17
C VAL A 411 8.22 15.21 19.38
N ARG A 412 7.68 14.37 20.28
CA ARG A 412 8.28 14.04 21.58
C ARG A 412 8.31 12.53 21.86
N GLY A 413 9.38 12.09 22.52
CA GLY A 413 9.46 10.76 23.11
C GLY A 413 8.69 10.63 24.42
N GLY A 414 8.74 9.43 25.00
CA GLY A 414 8.04 9.09 26.25
C GLY A 414 8.36 10.00 27.43
N ASP A 415 9.63 10.40 27.52
CA ASP A 415 10.18 11.35 28.50
C ASP A 415 9.77 12.82 28.25
N GLY A 416 8.95 13.08 27.24
CA GLY A 416 8.51 14.42 26.84
C GLY A 416 9.58 15.27 26.14
N ALA A 417 10.78 14.74 25.91
CA ALA A 417 11.84 15.43 25.19
C ALA A 417 11.66 15.28 23.66
N ASN A 418 12.04 16.31 22.91
CA ASN A 418 11.87 16.35 21.46
C ASN A 418 12.66 15.22 20.77
N TYR A 419 12.08 14.64 19.71
CA TYR A 419 12.79 13.70 18.85
C TYR A 419 13.83 14.42 17.99
N ASN A 420 13.49 15.53 17.33
CA ASN A 420 14.43 16.30 16.51
C ASN A 420 15.58 16.88 17.36
N LYS A 421 16.78 16.27 17.27
CA LYS A 421 17.99 16.61 18.02
C LYS A 421 19.18 16.93 17.12
N ASN A 422 19.56 15.98 16.25
CA ASN A 422 20.69 16.11 15.33
C ASN A 422 20.37 17.12 14.23
N LEU A 423 21.35 17.96 13.91
CA LEU A 423 21.18 19.09 13.00
C LEU A 423 21.50 18.68 11.57
N ALA A 424 20.64 19.07 10.63
CA ALA A 424 20.87 18.90 9.21
C ALA A 424 22.20 19.55 8.80
N VAL A 425 23.13 18.75 8.27
CA VAL A 425 24.44 19.22 7.78
C VAL A 425 24.37 19.86 6.39
N ARG A 426 23.29 19.62 5.64
CA ARG A 426 22.98 20.26 4.35
C ARG A 426 21.57 20.84 4.34
N ALA A 427 21.33 21.83 3.48
CA ALA A 427 19.98 22.30 3.20
C ALA A 427 19.30 21.37 2.17
N VAL A 428 18.05 20.98 2.43
CA VAL A 428 17.25 20.16 1.49
C VAL A 428 15.80 20.63 1.50
N GLY A 429 15.32 21.10 0.35
CA GLY A 429 14.01 21.73 0.24
C GLY A 429 13.89 22.91 1.24
N PRO A 430 12.95 22.86 2.20
CA PRO A 430 12.79 23.88 3.24
C PRO A 430 13.82 23.78 4.37
N ILE A 431 14.42 22.59 4.56
CA ILE A 431 15.31 22.29 5.69
C ILE A 431 16.59 23.09 5.47
N LYS A 432 16.99 23.87 6.47
CA LYS A 432 18.23 24.66 6.43
C LYS A 432 19.33 23.90 7.16
N VAL A 433 20.58 24.20 6.81
CA VAL A 433 21.73 23.77 7.63
C VAL A 433 21.51 24.27 9.07
N GLY A 434 21.65 23.37 10.05
CA GLY A 434 21.39 23.70 11.45
C GLY A 434 19.94 23.49 11.93
N THR A 435 19.01 23.06 11.06
CA THR A 435 17.66 22.63 11.50
C THR A 435 17.76 21.25 12.17
N PRO A 436 17.24 21.04 13.40
CA PRO A 436 17.14 19.71 13.98
C PRO A 436 16.16 18.83 13.18
N ILE A 437 16.62 17.69 12.67
CA ILE A 437 15.82 16.79 11.80
C ILE A 437 15.90 15.29 12.17
N ALA A 438 16.87 14.90 12.98
CA ALA A 438 17.18 13.49 13.22
C ALA A 438 17.46 13.20 14.71
N ASN A 439 17.55 11.92 15.08
CA ASN A 439 17.77 11.48 16.46
C ASN A 439 18.65 10.21 16.51
N PRO A 440 19.73 10.17 17.31
CA PRO A 440 20.65 9.03 17.32
C PRO A 440 20.04 7.72 17.85
N ASP A 441 19.04 7.82 18.75
CA ASP A 441 18.63 6.68 19.59
C ASP A 441 17.21 6.18 19.30
N ARG A 442 16.30 7.07 18.87
CA ARG A 442 14.86 6.80 18.89
C ARG A 442 14.04 7.69 17.96
N TYR A 443 12.89 7.17 17.52
CA TYR A 443 11.89 7.89 16.73
C TYR A 443 10.48 7.46 17.13
N GLY A 444 9.47 8.23 16.72
CA GLY A 444 8.07 7.81 16.83
C GLY A 444 7.29 8.26 15.61
N PHE A 445 6.43 7.39 15.09
CA PHE A 445 5.48 7.73 14.02
C PHE A 445 4.07 7.30 14.41
N CYS A 446 3.08 8.07 13.99
CA CYS A 446 1.67 7.72 14.13
C CYS A 446 0.94 7.69 12.78
N ALA A 447 -0.08 6.86 12.68
CA ALA A 447 -1.06 6.86 11.59
C ALA A 447 -2.47 6.98 12.18
N TYR A 448 -3.27 7.93 11.72
CA TYR A 448 -4.60 8.22 12.27
C TYR A 448 -5.63 8.45 11.14
N PRO A 449 -6.92 8.11 11.37
CA PRO A 449 -7.92 8.13 10.31
C PRO A 449 -8.26 9.56 9.87
N ALA A 450 -8.37 9.77 8.56
CA ALA A 450 -8.74 11.06 7.98
C ALA A 450 -10.16 11.52 8.36
N GLU A 451 -11.11 10.58 8.45
CA GLU A 451 -12.45 10.81 9.00
C GLU A 451 -12.81 9.68 9.98
N TYR A 452 -12.76 9.99 11.28
CA TYR A 452 -13.10 9.04 12.34
C TYR A 452 -14.52 8.44 12.15
N GLY A 453 -14.62 7.13 12.25
CA GLY A 453 -15.86 6.38 12.04
C GLY A 453 -16.29 6.21 10.58
N LYS A 454 -15.52 6.73 9.61
CA LYS A 454 -15.77 6.56 8.16
C LYS A 454 -14.59 5.95 7.42
N THR A 455 -13.37 6.47 7.61
CA THR A 455 -12.14 5.90 7.03
C THR A 455 -11.43 4.97 8.00
N GLY A 456 -11.62 5.14 9.31
CA GLY A 456 -11.15 4.24 10.35
C GLY A 456 -11.53 4.69 11.76
N VAL A 457 -11.24 3.87 12.76
CA VAL A 457 -11.43 4.20 14.20
C VAL A 457 -10.16 4.00 15.04
N MET A 458 -9.19 3.25 14.52
CA MET A 458 -7.94 2.98 15.23
C MET A 458 -6.88 3.98 14.79
N THR A 459 -6.12 4.48 15.75
CA THR A 459 -4.86 5.17 15.54
C THR A 459 -3.74 4.20 15.85
N PHE A 460 -2.71 4.22 15.03
CA PHE A 460 -1.56 3.32 15.11
C PHE A 460 -0.29 4.10 15.46
N ILE A 461 0.63 3.47 16.19
CA ILE A 461 1.95 4.03 16.51
C ILE A 461 3.06 2.98 16.34
N VAL A 462 4.27 3.44 16.03
CA VAL A 462 5.50 2.62 15.96
C VAL A 462 6.71 3.45 16.36
N ASN A 463 7.72 2.81 16.96
CA ASN A 463 9.02 3.40 17.30
C ASN A 463 10.18 2.48 16.81
N GLN A 464 11.41 2.75 17.26
CA GLN A 464 12.62 1.98 16.92
C GLN A 464 12.56 0.47 17.24
N ALA A 465 11.64 0.02 18.11
CA ALA A 465 11.44 -1.41 18.37
C ALA A 465 10.72 -2.15 17.21
N GLY A 466 10.12 -1.41 16.26
CA GLY A 466 9.37 -1.95 15.12
C GLY A 466 8.03 -2.62 15.48
N VAL A 467 7.70 -2.71 16.77
CA VAL A 467 6.40 -3.18 17.25
C VAL A 467 5.36 -2.10 16.97
N ARG A 468 4.30 -2.48 16.25
CA ARG A 468 3.18 -1.60 15.95
C ARG A 468 2.10 -1.76 17.02
N TYR A 469 1.56 -0.65 17.49
CA TYR A 469 0.47 -0.64 18.44
C TYR A 469 -0.74 0.09 17.87
N GLN A 470 -1.94 -0.27 18.32
CA GLN A 470 -3.21 0.37 17.99
C GLN A 470 -4.00 0.77 19.23
N LYS A 471 -4.73 1.88 19.14
CA LYS A 471 -5.69 2.35 20.15
C LYS A 471 -6.75 3.22 19.48
N ASP A 472 -7.99 3.16 19.96
CA ASP A 472 -9.00 4.15 19.58
C ASP A 472 -8.72 5.46 20.34
N THR A 473 -8.38 6.50 19.60
CA THR A 473 -8.08 7.84 20.13
C THR A 473 -9.18 8.86 19.79
N GLY A 474 -10.32 8.41 19.25
CA GLY A 474 -11.34 9.29 18.67
C GLY A 474 -10.85 10.02 17.42
N GLY A 475 -9.93 9.41 16.65
CA GLY A 475 -9.33 9.97 15.44
C GLY A 475 -8.24 11.03 15.67
N LYS A 476 -7.82 11.26 16.92
CA LYS A 476 -6.71 12.17 17.24
C LYS A 476 -5.38 11.54 16.87
N ASN A 477 -4.50 12.35 16.27
CA ASN A 477 -3.08 12.02 16.12
C ASN A 477 -2.38 11.92 17.48
N ILE A 478 -1.16 11.38 17.46
CA ILE A 478 -0.31 11.25 18.65
C ILE A 478 1.00 11.98 18.35
N ASP A 479 1.24 13.08 19.05
CA ASP A 479 2.45 13.91 18.90
C ASP A 479 3.53 13.58 19.94
N GLN A 480 3.22 12.73 20.92
CA GLN A 480 4.14 12.25 21.96
C GLN A 480 3.95 10.75 22.20
N TRP A 481 5.06 9.98 22.27
CA TRP A 481 5.03 8.56 22.60
C TRP A 481 4.41 8.34 24.01
N PRO A 482 3.50 7.36 24.21
CA PRO A 482 2.57 7.36 25.34
C PRO A 482 3.20 7.08 26.72
N CYS A 483 4.30 6.35 26.77
CA CYS A 483 4.99 5.90 27.98
C CYS A 483 6.51 6.08 27.82
N GLU A 484 7.31 5.94 28.88
CA GLU A 484 8.79 5.95 28.78
C GLU A 484 9.30 4.86 27.82
N GLU A 485 10.43 5.09 27.13
CA GLU A 485 10.89 4.24 26.00
C GLU A 485 11.24 2.79 26.40
N ASP A 486 11.49 2.53 27.68
CA ASP A 486 11.75 1.20 28.25
C ASP A 486 10.47 0.46 28.68
N LYS A 487 9.30 1.10 28.56
CA LYS A 487 7.99 0.56 28.97
C LYS A 487 7.15 0.16 27.77
N ASP A 488 6.28 -0.82 27.98
CA ASP A 488 5.31 -1.27 26.99
C ASP A 488 4.05 -0.37 27.02
N PRO A 489 3.67 0.30 25.90
CA PRO A 489 2.42 1.05 25.78
C PRO A 489 1.13 0.27 26.13
N THR A 490 1.17 -1.06 26.20
CA THR A 490 -0.02 -1.85 26.60
C THR A 490 -0.57 -1.47 27.98
N ALA A 491 0.27 -1.00 28.91
CA ALA A 491 -0.15 -0.49 30.20
C ALA A 491 -1.11 0.71 30.08
N ASP A 492 -0.92 1.56 29.07
CA ASP A 492 -1.77 2.71 28.75
C ASP A 492 -2.95 2.34 27.83
N GLY A 493 -3.26 1.06 27.69
CA GLY A 493 -4.40 0.56 26.91
C GLY A 493 -4.17 0.53 25.39
N TRP A 494 -2.92 0.59 24.94
CA TRP A 494 -2.56 0.23 23.57
C TRP A 494 -2.59 -1.29 23.37
N LYS A 495 -2.71 -1.76 22.13
CA LYS A 495 -2.69 -3.18 21.78
C LYS A 495 -1.71 -3.43 20.65
N VAL A 496 -0.92 -4.50 20.73
CA VAL A 496 -0.03 -4.90 19.63
C VAL A 496 -0.85 -5.20 18.36
N VAL A 497 -0.25 -4.92 17.20
CA VAL A 497 -0.78 -5.24 15.87
C VAL A 497 0.16 -6.23 15.20
N ASP A 498 -0.38 -7.41 14.88
CA ASP A 498 0.35 -8.48 14.18
C ASP A 498 0.85 -8.04 12.78
#